data_AF-A0A2V3UMV8-F1
#
_entry.id   AF-A0A2V3UMV8-F1
#
_cell.length_a   1.000
_cell.length_b   1.000
_cell.length_c   1.000
_cell.angle_alpha   90.00
_cell.angle_beta   90.00
_cell.angle_gamma   90.00
#
_symmetry.space_group_name_H-M   'P 1'
#
loop_
_entity.id
_entity.type
_entity.pdbx_description
1 polymer ?
#
loop_
_entity_poly.entity_id
_entity_poly.type
_entity_poly.pdbx_seq_one_letter_code
_entity_poly.pdbx_strand_id
1 'polypeptide(L)' 'MDAPAYQHPAAVEIIRDKRGVIVSRVEAQYHTKRTVARDARGLLVGQYDHRADVTRDTRGIVVGTGNLLPALVLPR' A
#
# COMPACT_ATOMS: atom_id res chain seq x y z
N MET A 1 -7.92 -33.31 -7.84
CA MET A 1 -6.73 -32.58 -8.35
C MET A 1 -6.74 -31.22 -7.67
N ASP A 2 -6.03 -31.09 -6.55
CA ASP A 2 -5.90 -29.81 -5.86
C ASP A 2 -4.86 -28.97 -6.61
N ALA A 3 -5.32 -27.98 -7.36
CA ALA A 3 -4.42 -27.01 -7.96
C ALA A 3 -3.68 -26.28 -6.82
N PRO A 4 -2.34 -26.11 -6.88
CA PRO A 4 -1.65 -25.30 -5.91
C PRO A 4 -2.27 -23.90 -5.95
N ALA A 5 -2.60 -23.36 -4.78
CA ALA A 5 -3.07 -21.99 -4.66
C ALA A 5 -2.02 -21.07 -5.28
N TYR A 6 -2.27 -20.62 -6.52
CA TYR A 6 -1.38 -19.71 -7.23
C TYR A 6 -1.47 -18.37 -6.50
N GLN A 7 -0.58 -18.17 -5.53
CA GLN A 7 -0.37 -16.88 -4.90
C GLN A 7 0.14 -15.96 -6.00
N HIS A 8 -0.76 -15.18 -6.59
CA HIS A 8 -0.36 -14.06 -7.42
C HIS A 8 0.47 -13.16 -6.52
N PRO A 9 1.78 -12.96 -6.81
CA PRO A 9 2.57 -12.06 -6.02
C PRO A 9 1.87 -10.70 -6.02
N ALA A 10 1.75 -10.09 -4.83
CA ALA A 10 1.23 -8.73 -4.75
C ALA A 10 1.99 -7.86 -5.74
N ALA A 11 1.30 -7.06 -6.55
CA ALA A 11 1.99 -6.06 -7.36
C ALA A 11 2.64 -5.08 -6.38
N VAL A 12 3.97 -5.02 -6.38
CA VAL A 12 4.76 -4.15 -5.49
C VAL A 12 5.36 -3.01 -6.31
N GLU A 13 5.05 -1.79 -5.89
CA GLU A 13 5.72 -0.59 -6.36
C GLU A 13 6.71 -0.12 -5.29
N ILE A 14 7.94 0.20 -5.69
CA ILE A 14 8.98 0.73 -4.80
C ILE A 14 9.18 2.21 -5.12
N ILE A 15 8.92 3.07 -4.13
CA ILE A 15 9.14 4.50 -4.25
C ILE A 15 10.52 4.83 -3.71
N ARG A 16 11.31 5.56 -4.51
CA ARG A 16 12.67 5.97 -4.17
C ARG A 16 12.79 7.49 -4.23
N ASP A 17 13.67 8.04 -3.41
CA ASP A 17 14.05 9.45 -3.51
C ASP A 17 15.00 9.69 -4.72
N LYS A 18 15.37 10.95 -4.94
CA LYS A 18 16.29 11.34 -6.02
C LYS A 18 17.71 10.76 -5.91
N ARG A 19 18.08 10.23 -4.74
CA ARG A 19 19.38 9.57 -4.48
C ARG A 19 19.27 8.05 -4.64
N GLY A 20 18.09 7.53 -4.96
CA GLY A 20 17.83 6.09 -5.10
C GLY A 20 17.52 5.38 -3.77
N VAL A 21 17.38 6.11 -2.67
CA VAL A 21 17.04 5.54 -1.36
C VAL A 21 15.58 5.15 -1.36
N ILE A 22 15.25 3.93 -0.91
CA ILE A 22 13.87 3.47 -0.77
C ILE A 22 13.18 4.30 0.32
N VAL A 23 12.07 4.94 -0.04
CA VAL A 23 11.23 5.73 0.86
C VAL A 23 10.03 4.92 1.32
N SER A 24 9.39 4.21 0.39
CA SER A 24 8.24 3.38 0.69
C SER A 24 8.06 2.23 -0.30
N ARG A 25 7.19 1.30 0.08
CA ARG A 25 6.69 0.20 -0.76
C ARG A 25 5.17 0.25 -0.76
N VAL A 26 4.56 0.10 -1.93
CA VAL A 26 3.11 0.04 -2.10
C VAL A 26 2.76 -1.33 -2.65
N GLU A 27 1.89 -2.06 -1.95
CA GLU A 27 1.56 -3.46 -2.21
C GLU A 27 0.07 -3.59 -2.52
N ALA A 28 -0.26 -4.08 -3.72
CA ALA A 28 -1.63 -4.42 -4.07
C ALA A 28 -1.97 -5.84 -3.58
N GLN A 29 -2.88 -5.93 -2.61
CA GLN A 29 -3.34 -7.18 -2.02
C GLN A 29 -4.64 -7.62 -2.70
N TYR A 30 -4.53 -8.56 -3.65
CA TYR A 30 -5.65 -8.99 -4.48
C TYR A 30 -6.80 -9.63 -3.68
N HIS A 31 -6.48 -10.45 -2.68
CA HIS A 31 -7.47 -11.17 -1.87
C HIS A 31 -8.28 -10.25 -0.96
N THR A 32 -7.63 -9.25 -0.35
CA THR A 32 -8.28 -8.31 0.57
C THR A 32 -8.88 -7.11 -0.16
N LYS A 33 -8.61 -6.95 -1.47
CA LYS A 33 -8.98 -5.76 -2.25
C LYS A 33 -8.48 -4.48 -1.58
N ARG A 34 -7.24 -4.51 -1.11
CA ARG A 34 -6.55 -3.38 -0.47
C ARG A 34 -5.26 -3.06 -1.18
N THR A 35 -4.90 -1.80 -1.19
CA THR A 35 -3.51 -1.37 -1.43
C THR A 35 -2.93 -0.92 -0.10
N VAL A 36 -1.73 -1.39 0.24
CA VAL A 36 -1.06 -1.08 1.50
C VAL A 36 0.23 -0.33 1.22
N ALA A 37 0.46 0.77 1.93
CA ALA A 37 1.72 1.49 1.90
C ALA A 37 2.54 1.20 3.15
N ARG A 38 3.83 0.93 2.96
CA ARG A 38 4.81 0.72 4.03
C ARG A 38 6.00 1.65 3.87
N ASP A 39 6.59 2.09 4.96
CA ASP A 39 7.82 2.86 4.94
C ASP A 39 9.04 1.99 4.54
N ALA A 40 10.21 2.61 4.44
CA ALA A 40 11.46 1.94 4.14
C ALA A 40 11.79 0.77 5.10
N ARG A 41 11.32 0.84 6.36
CA ARG A 41 11.50 -0.16 7.42
C ARG A 41 10.43 -1.26 7.39
N GLY A 42 9.43 -1.14 6.53
CA GLY A 42 8.32 -2.10 6.40
C GLY A 42 7.13 -1.80 7.34
N LEU A 43 7.15 -0.69 8.07
CA LEU A 43 6.05 -0.29 8.94
C LEU A 43 4.89 0.25 8.10
N LEU A 44 3.66 -0.09 8.47
CA LEU A 44 2.45 0.42 7.82
C LEU A 44 2.43 1.95 7.89
N VAL A 45 2.15 2.60 6.76
CA VAL A 45 1.94 4.06 6.63
C VAL A 45 0.48 4.38 6.34
N GLY A 46 -0.20 3.49 5.62
CA GLY A 46 -1.62 3.63 5.34
C GLY A 46 -2.14 2.50 4.49
N GLN A 47 -3.45 2.47 4.31
CA GLN A 47 -4.15 1.49 3.48
C GLN A 47 -5.28 2.15 2.70
N TYR A 48 -5.41 1.77 1.43
CA TYR A 48 -6.53 2.13 0.57
C TYR A 48 -7.43 0.90 0.40
N ASP A 49 -8.71 1.06 0.71
CA ASP A 49 -9.75 0.04 0.55
C ASP A 49 -10.48 0.28 -0.78
N HIS A 50 -10.31 -0.63 -1.74
CA HIS A 50 -10.91 -0.48 -3.08
C HIS A 50 -12.42 -0.63 -3.08
N ARG A 51 -13.00 -1.33 -2.08
CA ARG A 51 -14.46 -1.56 -2.02
C ARG A 51 -15.17 -0.34 -1.46
N ALA A 52 -14.59 0.26 -0.43
CA ALA A 52 -15.14 1.43 0.24
C ALA A 52 -14.68 2.75 -0.40
N ASP A 53 -13.71 2.70 -1.32
CA ASP A 53 -13.08 3.87 -1.95
C ASP A 53 -12.55 4.88 -0.91
N VAL A 54 -11.87 4.38 0.13
CA VAL A 54 -11.31 5.24 1.19
C VAL A 54 -9.88 4.87 1.54
N THR A 55 -9.10 5.89 1.86
CA THR A 55 -7.76 5.75 2.43
C THR A 55 -7.80 5.96 3.94
N ARG A 56 -7.08 5.10 4.66
CA ARG A 56 -6.88 5.19 6.11
C ARG A 56 -5.39 5.32 6.43
N ASP A 57 -5.08 6.09 7.46
CA ASP A 57 -3.72 6.21 7.98
C ASP A 57 -3.30 4.98 8.82
N THR A 58 -2.12 5.05 9.42
CA THR A 58 -1.56 4.01 10.30
C THR A 58 -2.41 3.67 11.51
N ARG A 59 -3.28 4.60 11.94
CA ARG A 59 -4.17 4.45 13.09
C ARG A 59 -5.55 3.95 12.68
N GLY A 60 -5.77 3.74 11.38
CA GLY A 60 -7.07 3.35 10.83
C GLY A 60 -8.05 4.51 10.66
N ILE A 61 -7.60 5.76 10.86
CA ILE A 61 -8.44 6.94 10.68
C ILE A 61 -8.61 7.19 9.18
N VAL A 62 -9.85 7.41 8.73
CA VAL A 62 -10.15 7.78 7.35
C VAL A 62 -9.58 9.17 7.07
N VAL A 63 -8.66 9.25 6.11
CA VAL A 63 -8.05 10.52 5.68
C VAL A 63 -8.73 11.10 4.44
N GLY A 64 -9.54 10.31 3.74
CA GLY A 64 -10.35 10.76 2.63
C GLY A 64 -10.80 9.63 1.70
N THR A 65 -11.56 10.02 0.68
CA THR A 65 -12.04 9.17 -0.42
C THR A 65 -10.99 9.09 -1.53
N GLY A 66 -10.93 7.96 -2.25
CA GLY A 66 -9.92 7.72 -3.28
C GLY A 66 -8.60 7.20 -2.72
N ASN A 67 -7.67 6.89 -3.64
CA ASN A 67 -6.31 6.44 -3.29
C ASN A 67 -5.41 7.64 -2.95
N LEU A 68 -5.29 7.93 -1.65
CA LEU A 68 -4.46 9.01 -1.10
C LEU A 68 -3.13 8.51 -0.53
N LEU A 69 -2.78 7.23 -0.75
CA LEU A 69 -1.51 6.66 -0.27
C LEU A 69 -0.27 7.44 -0.74
N PRO A 70 -0.19 7.96 -1.98
CA PRO A 70 0.94 8.78 -2.41
C PRO A 70 1.19 9.99 -1.51
N ALA A 71 0.12 10.64 -1.01
CA ALA A 71 0.23 11.79 -0.12
C ALA A 71 0.68 11.41 1.30
N LEU A 72 0.49 10.16 1.72
CA LEU A 72 0.90 9.67 3.05
C LEU A 72 2.35 9.17 3.08
N VAL A 73 2.88 8.70 1.96
CA VAL A 73 4.22 8.11 1.87
C VAL A 73 5.32 9.10 1.48
N LEU A 74 4.96 10.21 0.86
CA LEU A 74 5.93 11.22 0.48
C LEU A 74 6.34 12.04 1.71
N PRO A 75 7.64 12.18 2.00
CA PRO A 75 8.10 13.09 3.03
C PRO A 75 7.65 14.52 2.69
N ARG A 76 7.25 15.27 3.72
CA ARG A 76 6.94 16.69 3.60
C ARG A 76 8.19 17.53 3.40
#